data_AF-A0A7W6MPT3-F1
#
_entry.id   AF-A0A7W6MPT3-F1
#
_cell.length_a   1.000
_cell.length_b   1.000
_cell.length_c   1.000
_cell.angle_alpha   90.00
_cell.angle_beta   90.00
_cell.angle_gamma   90.00
#
_symmetry.space_group_name_H-M   'P 1'
#
loop_
_entity.id
_entity.type
_entity.pdbx_description
1 polymer ?
#
loop_
_entity_poly.entity_id
_entity_poly.type
_entity_poly.pdbx_seq_one_letter_code
_entity_poly.pdbx_strand_id
1 'polypeptide(L)' 'MNDAAKDLAAKIAAAERERTVWAEGRKVFRAGGPAALNPHSLRSPDHALWAEGFEAEREATKAPVWSE' A
#
# COMPACT_ATOMS: atom_id res chain seq x y z
N MET A 1 -12.39 -30.69 -5.17
CA MET A 1 -11.72 -29.55 -4.49
C MET A 1 -12.81 -28.62 -3.99
N ASN A 2 -12.93 -28.45 -2.67
CA ASN A 2 -14.03 -27.72 -2.01
C ASN A 2 -14.11 -26.27 -2.48
N ASP A 3 -15.27 -25.81 -2.95
CA ASP A 3 -15.44 -24.45 -3.47
C ASP A 3 -15.22 -23.38 -2.38
N ALA A 4 -15.50 -23.69 -1.11
CA ALA A 4 -15.15 -22.82 0.01
C ALA A 4 -13.62 -22.66 0.18
N ALA A 5 -12.85 -23.71 -0.09
CA ALA A 5 -11.39 -23.63 -0.02
C ALA A 5 -10.80 -22.78 -1.15
N LYS A 6 -11.41 -22.82 -2.35
CA LYS A 6 -11.01 -21.95 -3.47
C LYS A 6 -11.34 -20.48 -3.20
N ASP A 7 -12.53 -20.20 -2.67
CA ASP A 7 -12.94 -18.85 -2.30
C ASP A 7 -12.03 -18.26 -1.21
N LEU A 8 -11.69 -19.05 -0.18
CA LEU A 8 -10.75 -18.64 0.84
C LEU A 8 -9.36 -18.33 0.26
N ALA A 9 -8.84 -19.20 -0.62
CA ALA A 9 -7.55 -18.96 -1.28
C ALA A 9 -7.55 -17.66 -2.11
N ALA A 10 -8.65 -17.38 -2.83
CA ALA A 10 -8.80 -16.15 -3.60
C ALA A 10 -8.79 -14.90 -2.70
N LYS A 11 -9.47 -14.95 -1.55
CA LYS A 11 -9.49 -13.86 -0.56
C LYS A 11 -8.12 -13.61 0.06
N ILE A 12 -7.37 -14.68 0.39
CA ILE A 12 -6.01 -14.57 0.91
C ILE A 12 -5.11 -13.91 -0.14
N ALA A 13 -5.16 -14.37 -1.39
CA ALA A 13 -4.36 -13.79 -2.47
C ALA A 13 -4.70 -12.30 -2.72
N ALA A 14 -5.98 -11.93 -2.65
CA ALA A 14 -6.40 -10.53 -2.75
C ALA A 14 -5.83 -9.69 -1.60
N ALA A 15 -5.89 -10.16 -0.36
CA ALA A 15 -5.35 -9.46 0.80
C ALA A 15 -3.81 -9.31 0.75
N GLU A 16 -3.10 -10.33 0.28
CA GLU A 16 -1.64 -10.27 0.09
C GLU A 16 -1.25 -9.22 -0.96
N ARG A 17 -2.01 -9.16 -2.06
CA ARG A 17 -1.85 -8.16 -3.11
C ARG A 17 -2.10 -6.75 -2.58
N GLU A 18 -3.19 -6.53 -1.86
CA GLU A 18 -3.53 -5.22 -1.27
C GLU A 18 -2.45 -4.74 -0.30
N ARG A 19 -1.98 -5.64 0.60
CA ARG A 19 -0.88 -5.36 1.52
C ARG A 19 0.40 -4.97 0.77
N THR A 20 0.70 -5.64 -0.33
CA THR A 20 1.90 -5.37 -1.13
C THR A 20 1.84 -3.99 -1.77
N VAL A 21 0.73 -3.66 -2.43
CA VAL A 21 0.51 -2.34 -3.07
C VAL A 21 0.61 -1.20 -2.06
N TRP A 22 -0.01 -1.35 -0.88
CA TRP A 22 0.10 -0.36 0.19
C TRP A 22 1.55 -0.20 0.70
N ALA A 23 2.28 -1.30 0.88
CA ALA A 23 3.67 -1.26 1.33
C ALA A 23 4.62 -0.64 0.29
N GLU A 24 4.33 -0.82 -1.00
CA GLU A 24 5.06 -0.17 -2.10
C GLU A 24 4.93 1.35 -2.05
N GLY A 25 3.73 1.89 -1.82
CA GLY A 25 3.50 3.32 -1.63
C GLY A 25 4.38 3.92 -0.54
N ARG A 26 4.41 3.27 0.63
CA ARG A 26 5.29 3.66 1.74
C ARG A 26 6.78 3.63 1.35
N LYS A 27 7.22 2.55 0.71
CA LYS A 27 8.61 2.37 0.30
C LYS A 27 9.04 3.45 -0.69
N VAL A 28 8.19 3.81 -1.64
CA VAL A 28 8.50 4.84 -2.62
C VAL A 28 8.60 6.21 -1.96
N PHE A 29 7.74 6.55 -1.01
CA PHE A 29 7.90 7.79 -0.24
C PHE A 29 9.24 7.83 0.50
N ARG A 30 9.63 6.75 1.18
CA ARG A 30 10.94 6.68 1.87
C ARG A 30 12.13 6.89 0.93
N ALA A 31 12.04 6.37 -0.29
CA ALA A 31 13.15 6.39 -1.24
C ALA A 31 13.21 7.69 -2.07
N GLY A 32 12.06 8.20 -2.52
CA GLY A 32 11.95 9.32 -3.46
C GLY A 32 11.33 10.59 -2.89
N GLY A 33 10.80 10.55 -1.66
CA GLY A 33 10.14 11.67 -1.02
C GLY A 33 8.84 12.10 -1.71
N PRO A 34 8.40 13.36 -1.49
CA PRO A 34 7.07 13.82 -1.89
C PRO A 34 6.87 14.00 -3.41
N ALA A 35 7.94 14.01 -4.21
CA ALA A 35 7.86 14.18 -5.66
C ALA A 35 7.65 12.87 -6.43
N ALA A 36 7.67 11.72 -5.74
CA ALA A 36 7.50 10.44 -6.39
C ALA A 36 6.05 10.23 -6.86
N LEU A 37 5.91 9.57 -8.02
CA LEU A 37 4.63 9.41 -8.70
C LEU A 37 4.05 8.01 -8.48
N ASN A 38 2.73 7.93 -8.35
CA ASN A 38 2.01 6.67 -8.29
C ASN A 38 2.05 5.98 -9.67
N PRO A 39 2.58 4.75 -9.79
CA PRO A 39 2.68 4.05 -11.07
C PRO A 39 1.35 3.43 -11.53
N HIS A 40 0.35 3.33 -10.65
CA HIS A 40 -0.93 2.70 -10.97
C HIS A 40 -1.87 3.67 -11.67
N SER A 41 -2.64 3.17 -12.65
CA SER A 41 -3.68 3.94 -13.33
C SER A 41 -4.75 4.43 -12.33
N LEU A 42 -5.20 5.68 -12.47
CA LEU A 42 -6.24 6.30 -11.63
C LEU A 42 -7.54 5.49 -11.51
N ARG A 43 -7.84 4.59 -12.46
CA ARG A 43 -9.03 3.73 -12.45
C ARG A 43 -8.80 2.38 -11.76
N SER A 44 -7.57 2.06 -11.40
CA SER A 44 -7.23 0.82 -10.70
C SER A 44 -7.51 0.96 -9.21
N PRO A 45 -8.07 -0.07 -8.54
CA PRO A 45 -8.15 -0.09 -7.08
C PRO A 45 -6.77 0.05 -6.41
N ASP A 46 -5.70 -0.33 -7.10
CA ASP A 46 -4.32 -0.23 -6.58
C ASP A 46 -3.84 1.21 -6.49
N HIS A 47 -4.41 2.12 -7.28
CA HIS A 47 -4.06 3.53 -7.21
C HIS A 47 -4.38 4.10 -5.83
N ALA A 48 -5.59 3.82 -5.32
CA ALA A 48 -6.02 4.29 -4.00
C ALA A 48 -5.16 3.66 -2.89
N LEU A 49 -5.00 2.33 -2.91
CA LEU A 49 -4.21 1.61 -1.89
C LEU A 49 -2.75 2.06 -1.84
N TRP A 50 -2.13 2.26 -2.99
CA TRP A 50 -0.75 2.77 -3.06
C TRP A 50 -0.68 4.19 -2.49
N ALA A 51 -1.61 5.07 -2.86
CA ALA A 51 -1.66 6.45 -2.40
C ALA A 51 -1.86 6.53 -0.87
N GLU A 52 -2.73 5.68 -0.31
CA GLU A 52 -2.91 5.56 1.14
C GLU A 52 -1.62 5.17 1.85
N GLY A 53 -0.86 4.22 1.31
CA GLY A 53 0.45 3.85 1.84
C GLY A 53 1.45 5.00 1.77
N PHE A 54 1.55 5.66 0.62
CA PHE A 54 2.43 6.80 0.42
C PHE A 54 2.15 7.94 1.42
N GLU A 55 0.87 8.29 1.58
CA GLU A 55 0.42 9.34 2.49
C GLU A 55 0.64 8.97 3.96
N ALA A 56 0.39 7.71 4.34
CA ALA A 56 0.66 7.23 5.69
C ALA A 56 2.13 7.41 6.09
N GLU A 57 3.06 7.11 5.16
CA GLU A 57 4.48 7.33 5.42
C GLU A 57 4.83 8.82 5.44
N ARG A 58 4.24 9.62 4.54
CA ARG A 58 4.43 11.08 4.54
C ARG A 58 4.05 11.69 5.88
N GLU A 59 2.87 11.36 6.40
CA GLU A 59 2.43 11.88 7.70
C GLU A 59 3.32 11.37 8.85
N ALA A 60 3.79 10.11 8.80
CA ALA A 60 4.74 9.58 9.78
C ALA A 60 6.05 10.37 9.82
N THR A 61 6.53 10.90 8.68
CA THR A 61 7.74 11.76 8.66
C THR A 61 7.53 13.17 9.21
N LYS A 62 6.28 13.64 9.31
CA LYS A 62 5.95 14.94 9.92
C LYS A 62 5.76 14.85 11.42
N ALA A 63 5.54 13.66 11.96
CA ALA A 63 5.38 13.47 13.39
C ALA A 63 6.70 13.81 14.10
N PRO A 64 6.66 14.61 15.19
CA PRO A 64 7.86 14.89 15.96
C PRO A 64 8.44 13.59 16.49
N VAL A 65 9.74 13.38 16.26
CA VAL A 65 10.49 12.33 16.94
C VAL A 65 10.58 12.75 18.40
N TRP A 66 9.71 12.21 19.24
CA TRP A 66 9.93 12.25 20.68
C TRP A 66 11.12 11.33 20.95
N SER A 67 12.31 11.92 21.02
CA SER A 67 13.51 11.25 21.51
C SER A 67 13.39 11.10 23.03
N GLU A 68 13.43 9.85 23.51
CA GLU A 68 13.61 9.50 24.93
C GLU A 68 14.99 9.89 25.46
#